data_AF-A0A928UC21-F1
#
_entry.id   AF-A0A928UC21-F1
#
_cell.length_a   1.000
_cell.length_b   1.000
_cell.length_c   1.000
_cell.angle_alpha   90.00
_cell.angle_beta   90.00
_cell.angle_gamma   90.00
#
_symmetry.space_group_name_H-M   'P 1'
#
loop_
_entity.id
_entity.type
_entity.pdbx_description
1 polymer ?
#
loop_
_entity_poly.entity_id
_entity_poly.type
_entity_poly.pdbx_seq_one_letter_code
_entity_poly.pdbx_strand_id
1 'polypeptide(L)'
;MAFGVSIKYFSQQGSLVDTLEAIINKSQEGYFASELQTLVHVRVFNALTQLVVSGRVLREQIAGEYLYIPKVLGTDQLARRKQSIMLCACKEEKVLIPGFGSEVVTDCLQTFLSILDERQKRLYLGLESMKLGHGGDLRLSQLTGINVKTIAKGRRELSSKNITPGRIRKVGSGRSSIKKKLMW
;
A
#
# COMPACT_ATOMS: atom_id res chain seq x y z
N MET A 1 2.66 14.53 20.89
CA MET A 1 3.97 14.31 21.52
C MET A 1 4.63 13.11 20.86
N ALA A 2 5.65 13.35 20.04
CA ALA A 2 6.37 12.32 19.31
C ALA A 2 7.46 11.73 20.23
N PHE A 3 7.26 10.50 20.71
CA PHE A 3 8.35 9.75 21.32
C PHE A 3 9.21 9.18 20.18
N GLY A 4 10.32 9.88 19.90
CA GLY A 4 11.38 9.36 19.04
C GLY A 4 12.04 8.15 19.70
N VAL A 5 11.68 6.95 19.26
CA VAL A 5 12.30 5.70 19.72
C VAL A 5 13.47 5.37 18.80
N SER A 6 14.51 6.19 18.85
CA SER A 6 15.79 5.91 18.18
C SER A 6 16.60 4.90 19.00
N ILE A 7 16.65 3.65 18.53
CA ILE A 7 17.78 2.69 18.63
C ILE A 7 18.25 2.28 20.06
N LYS A 8 17.81 2.95 21.13
CA LYS A 8 18.23 2.70 22.52
C LYS A 8 17.61 1.47 23.17
N TYR A 9 16.62 0.81 22.56
CA TYR A 9 15.87 -0.28 23.21
C TYR A 9 16.43 -1.69 22.97
N PHE A 10 17.35 -1.87 22.02
CA PHE A 10 17.93 -3.20 21.73
C PHE A 10 18.73 -3.77 22.90
N SER A 11 19.28 -2.91 23.77
CA SER A 11 20.08 -3.33 24.92
C SER A 11 19.25 -3.76 26.14
N GLN A 12 17.97 -3.39 26.22
CA GLN A 12 17.11 -3.72 27.39
C GLN A 12 16.12 -4.87 27.14
N GLN A 13 15.80 -5.22 25.89
CA GLN A 13 14.73 -6.19 25.60
C GLN A 13 15.16 -7.41 24.76
N GLY A 14 16.44 -7.57 24.43
CA GLY A 14 17.01 -8.82 23.91
C GLY A 14 16.59 -9.25 22.49
N SER A 15 15.38 -8.92 22.03
CA SER A 15 14.90 -9.23 20.67
C SER A 15 13.95 -8.17 20.10
N LEU A 16 13.90 -8.07 18.77
CA LEU A 16 12.95 -7.22 18.04
C LEU A 16 11.49 -7.60 18.36
N VAL A 17 11.22 -8.87 18.61
CA VAL A 17 9.90 -9.42 18.93
C VAL A 17 9.40 -8.84 20.25
N ASP A 18 10.23 -8.88 21.29
CA ASP A 18 9.86 -8.39 22.62
C ASP A 18 9.72 -6.86 22.63
N THR A 19 10.58 -6.17 21.89
CA THR A 19 10.49 -4.71 21.72
C THR A 19 9.16 -4.30 21.08
N LEU A 20 8.74 -5.00 20.01
CA LEU A 20 7.47 -4.73 19.34
C LEU A 20 6.29 -5.07 20.25
N GLU A 21 6.35 -6.18 20.99
CA GLU A 21 5.34 -6.54 21.98
C GLU A 21 5.19 -5.46 23.06
N ALA A 22 6.29 -4.95 23.60
CA ALA A 22 6.29 -3.88 24.60
C ALA A 22 5.71 -2.56 24.05
N ILE A 23 5.99 -2.22 22.79
CA ILE A 23 5.41 -1.04 22.12
C ILE A 23 3.91 -1.21 21.95
N ILE A 24 3.46 -2.38 21.47
CA ILE A 24 2.04 -2.68 21.23
C ILE A 24 1.27 -2.71 22.55
N ASN A 25 1.83 -3.33 23.61
CA ASN A 25 1.20 -3.40 24.93
C ASN A 25 1.10 -2.05 25.64
N LYS A 26 1.99 -1.09 25.34
CA LYS A 26 1.90 0.28 25.85
C LYS A 26 0.87 1.14 25.12
N SER A 27 0.40 0.72 23.95
CA SER A 27 -0.55 1.50 23.15
C SER A 27 -1.99 1.19 23.52
N GLN A 28 -2.76 2.25 23.77
CA GLN A 28 -4.21 2.18 23.95
C GLN A 28 -4.98 2.11 22.62
N GLU A 29 -4.33 2.13 21.46
CA GLU A 29 -5.02 2.10 20.14
C GLU A 29 -4.51 1.04 19.17
N GLY A 30 -3.50 0.24 19.58
CA GLY A 30 -2.77 -0.66 18.67
C GLY A 30 -1.89 0.12 17.70
N TYR A 31 -1.28 -0.60 16.75
CA TYR A 31 -0.45 0.00 15.69
C TYR A 31 -0.58 -0.74 14.36
N PHE A 32 -0.51 0.00 13.25
CA PHE A 32 -0.34 -0.60 11.93
C PHE A 32 1.10 -1.08 11.72
N ALA A 33 1.29 -2.06 10.83
CA ALA A 33 2.63 -2.53 10.46
C ALA A 33 3.52 -1.39 9.92
N SER A 34 2.93 -0.48 9.14
CA SER A 34 3.58 0.70 8.56
C SER A 34 4.06 1.69 9.62
N GLU A 35 3.26 1.93 10.65
CA GLU A 35 3.61 2.77 11.80
C GLU A 35 4.75 2.17 12.62
N LEU A 36 4.69 0.87 12.93
CA LEU A 36 5.74 0.16 13.68
C LEU A 36 7.07 0.14 12.91
N GLN A 37 7.02 -0.05 11.60
CA GLN A 37 8.22 -0.01 10.76
C GLN A 37 8.85 1.38 10.73
N THR A 38 8.03 2.43 10.69
CA THR A 38 8.51 3.82 10.74
C THR A 38 9.10 4.15 12.11
N LEU A 39 8.51 3.62 13.18
CA LEU A 39 9.00 3.83 14.54
C LEU A 39 10.34 3.12 14.79
N VAL A 40 10.43 1.84 14.42
CA VAL A 40 11.58 0.98 14.74
C VAL A 40 12.66 1.02 13.66
N HIS A 41 12.38 1.60 12.48
CA HIS A 41 13.29 1.74 11.34
C HIS A 41 13.88 0.40 10.82
N VAL A 42 13.29 -0.73 11.19
CA VAL A 42 13.71 -2.08 10.80
C VAL A 42 12.48 -2.82 10.26
N ARG A 43 12.70 -3.84 9.41
CA ARG A 43 11.60 -4.69 8.91
C ARG A 43 10.92 -5.43 10.06
N VAL A 44 9.63 -5.20 10.25
CA VAL A 44 8.84 -5.74 11.37
C VAL A 44 8.02 -6.98 11.02
N PHE A 45 7.76 -7.27 9.74
CA PHE A 45 6.79 -8.29 9.30
C PHE A 45 7.03 -9.69 9.87
N ASN A 46 8.28 -10.16 9.88
CA ASN A 46 8.60 -11.50 10.38
C ASN A 46 8.36 -11.59 11.90
N ALA A 47 8.76 -10.54 12.64
CA ALA A 47 8.57 -10.46 14.09
C ALA A 47 7.08 -10.35 14.44
N LEU A 48 6.31 -9.55 13.69
CA LEU A 48 4.86 -9.45 13.86
C LEU A 48 4.14 -10.77 13.55
N THR A 49 4.60 -11.49 12.52
CA THR A 49 4.06 -12.82 12.20
C THR A 49 4.31 -13.79 13.35
N GLN A 50 5.51 -13.77 13.93
CA GLN A 50 5.84 -14.58 15.11
C GLN A 50 4.98 -14.21 16.33
N LEU A 51 4.72 -12.92 16.58
CA LEU A 51 3.85 -12.46 17.68
C LEU A 51 2.40 -12.91 17.54
N VAL A 52 1.88 -12.93 16.32
CA VAL A 52 0.51 -13.41 16.04
C VAL A 52 0.42 -14.92 16.18
N VAL A 53 1.38 -15.66 15.62
CA VAL A 53 1.39 -17.14 15.70
C VAL A 53 1.57 -17.63 17.13
N SER A 54 2.40 -16.93 17.92
CA SER A 54 2.57 -17.20 19.36
C SER A 54 1.39 -16.73 20.23
N GLY A 55 0.38 -16.07 19.63
CA GLY A 55 -0.84 -15.66 20.31
C GLY A 55 -0.63 -14.57 21.37
N ARG A 56 0.47 -13.81 21.27
CA ARG A 56 0.79 -12.68 22.17
C ARG A 56 0.07 -11.39 21.76
N VAL A 57 -0.16 -11.22 20.46
CA VAL A 57 -0.78 -10.03 19.86
C VAL A 57 -1.89 -10.48 18.91
N LEU A 58 -3.01 -9.76 18.90
CA LEU A 58 -4.09 -9.96 17.93
C LEU A 58 -3.85 -9.12 16.68
N ARG A 59 -4.25 -9.61 15.52
CA ARG A 59 -4.26 -8.85 14.28
C ARG A 59 -5.69 -8.71 13.76
N GLU A 60 -6.04 -7.52 13.33
CA GLU A 60 -7.30 -7.22 12.64
C GLU A 60 -7.00 -6.51 11.33
N GLN A 61 -7.75 -6.84 10.27
CA GLN A 61 -7.56 -6.22 8.97
C GLN A 61 -8.48 -5.00 8.82
N ILE A 62 -7.90 -3.82 8.64
CA ILE A 62 -8.63 -2.56 8.46
C ILE A 62 -8.12 -1.86 7.21
N ALA A 63 -9.02 -1.54 6.28
CA ALA A 63 -8.74 -0.79 5.04
C ALA A 63 -7.53 -1.31 4.21
N GLY A 64 -7.27 -2.62 4.27
CA GLY A 64 -6.17 -3.26 3.52
C GLY A 64 -4.83 -3.33 4.26
N GLU A 65 -4.74 -2.85 5.50
CA GLU A 65 -3.59 -3.02 6.39
C GLU A 65 -3.95 -3.81 7.65
N TYR A 66 -2.94 -4.38 8.31
CA TYR A 66 -3.12 -5.11 9.57
C TYR A 66 -2.85 -4.19 10.75
N LEU A 67 -3.85 -4.04 11.61
CA LEU A 67 -3.76 -3.40 12.92
C LEU A 67 -3.42 -4.47 13.97
N TYR A 68 -2.38 -4.23 14.75
CA TYR A 68 -1.90 -5.13 15.81
C TYR A 68 -2.31 -4.57 17.17
N ILE A 69 -2.96 -5.40 17.99
CA ILE A 69 -3.60 -5.00 19.25
C ILE A 69 -3.17 -5.94 20.39
N PRO A 70 -2.89 -5.42 21.60
CA PRO A 70 -2.62 -6.25 22.77
C PRO A 70 -3.82 -7.11 23.19
N LYS A 71 -3.56 -8.36 23.57
CA LYS A 71 -4.59 -9.38 23.88
C LYS A 71 -5.47 -9.04 25.10
N VAL A 72 -4.94 -8.25 26.04
CA VAL A 72 -5.52 -8.08 27.39
C VAL A 72 -6.69 -7.08 27.43
N LEU A 73 -6.94 -6.32 26.35
CA LEU A 73 -7.95 -5.24 26.29
C LEU A 73 -8.92 -5.38 25.10
N GLY A 74 -9.22 -6.62 24.70
CA GLY A 74 -9.85 -6.94 23.41
C GLY A 74 -11.23 -6.35 23.12
N THR A 75 -12.05 -5.97 24.10
CA THR A 75 -13.44 -5.51 23.85
C THR A 75 -13.59 -3.99 23.84
N ASP A 76 -13.03 -3.29 24.83
CA ASP A 76 -13.16 -1.83 24.97
C ASP A 76 -12.30 -1.06 23.95
N GLN A 77 -11.15 -1.63 23.58
CA GLN A 77 -10.20 -0.98 22.70
C GLN A 77 -10.66 -0.99 21.24
N LEU A 78 -11.28 -2.10 20.80
CA LEU A 78 -11.92 -2.18 19.48
C LEU A 78 -13.11 -1.22 19.38
N ALA A 79 -13.92 -1.07 20.44
CA ALA A 79 -15.02 -0.12 20.45
C ALA A 79 -14.53 1.33 20.40
N ARG A 80 -13.53 1.70 21.20
CA ARG A 80 -12.93 3.05 21.20
C ARG A 80 -12.20 3.36 19.89
N ARG A 81 -11.49 2.39 19.30
CA ARG A 81 -10.83 2.55 18.01
C ARG A 81 -11.84 2.58 16.85
N LYS A 82 -12.90 1.76 16.88
CA LYS A 82 -14.02 1.89 15.93
C LYS A 82 -14.66 3.26 16.04
N GLN A 83 -14.84 3.78 17.25
CA GLN A 83 -15.43 5.09 17.49
C GLN A 83 -14.48 6.23 17.14
N SER A 84 -13.16 6.08 17.33
CA SER A 84 -12.17 7.07 16.88
C SER A 84 -11.97 7.02 15.36
N ILE A 85 -12.00 5.84 14.73
CA ILE A 85 -12.08 5.66 13.28
C ILE A 85 -13.38 6.24 12.75
N MET A 86 -14.52 6.07 13.42
CA MET A 86 -15.82 6.60 13.00
C MET A 86 -15.92 8.11 13.19
N LEU A 87 -15.37 8.67 14.27
CA LEU A 87 -15.25 10.12 14.48
C LEU A 87 -14.20 10.75 13.56
N CYS A 88 -13.14 10.03 13.21
CA CYS A 88 -12.27 10.37 12.08
C CYS A 88 -12.99 10.20 10.74
N ALA A 89 -13.92 9.26 10.59
CA ALA A 89 -14.71 9.05 9.39
C ALA A 89 -15.73 10.16 9.16
N CYS A 90 -16.19 10.84 10.21
CA CYS A 90 -16.89 12.12 10.08
C CYS A 90 -15.98 13.27 9.57
N LYS A 91 -14.65 13.06 9.48
CA LYS A 91 -13.72 13.85 8.66
C LYS A 91 -13.32 13.14 7.34
N GLU A 92 -13.45 11.81 7.25
CA GLU A 92 -13.18 11.00 6.04
C GLU A 92 -14.45 10.69 5.23
N GLU A 93 -15.41 11.62 5.15
CA GLU A 93 -16.56 11.45 4.25
C GLU A 93 -16.19 11.71 2.77
N LYS A 94 -14.95 12.10 2.47
CA LYS A 94 -14.35 11.99 1.14
C LYS A 94 -12.90 11.58 1.32
N VAL A 95 -12.51 10.39 0.84
CA VAL A 95 -11.11 9.96 0.81
C VAL A 95 -10.32 10.96 -0.05
N LEU A 96 -9.78 11.97 0.60
CA LEU A 96 -8.97 13.00 0.01
C LEU A 96 -7.64 12.36 -0.34
N ILE A 97 -7.51 11.78 -1.54
CA ILE A 97 -6.17 11.49 -2.06
C ILE A 97 -5.42 12.82 -2.02
N PRO A 98 -4.24 12.94 -1.38
CA PRO A 98 -3.48 14.18 -1.38
C PRO A 98 -3.30 14.66 -2.83
N GLY A 99 -3.91 15.80 -3.18
CA GLY A 99 -3.95 16.34 -4.54
C GLY A 99 -5.24 16.10 -5.35
N PHE A 100 -6.13 15.17 -4.98
CA PHE A 100 -7.41 14.89 -5.66
C PHE A 100 -8.63 15.10 -4.77
N GLY A 101 -8.51 16.02 -3.82
CA GLY A 101 -9.51 16.23 -2.79
C GLY A 101 -10.77 16.98 -3.17
N SER A 102 -10.74 17.64 -4.32
CA SER A 102 -11.86 18.41 -4.84
C SER A 102 -12.56 17.60 -5.92
N GLU A 103 -13.90 17.62 -5.93
CA GLU A 103 -14.71 17.04 -7.02
C GLU A 103 -14.24 17.58 -8.38
N VAL A 104 -13.93 18.87 -8.45
CA VAL A 104 -13.38 19.52 -9.66
C VAL A 104 -12.10 18.84 -10.13
N VAL A 105 -11.20 18.48 -9.21
CA VAL A 105 -9.93 17.83 -9.57
C VAL A 105 -10.16 16.40 -10.04
N THR A 106 -11.14 15.71 -9.46
CA THR A 106 -11.53 14.36 -9.90
C THR A 106 -12.11 14.39 -11.32
N ASP A 107 -12.95 15.37 -11.63
CA ASP A 107 -13.53 15.54 -12.98
C ASP A 107 -12.47 15.92 -14.01
N CYS A 108 -11.56 16.84 -13.65
CA CYS A 108 -10.41 17.17 -14.49
C CYS A 108 -9.51 15.94 -14.71
N LEU A 109 -9.31 15.11 -13.69
CA LEU A 109 -8.56 13.87 -13.83
C LEU A 109 -9.26 12.91 -14.79
N GLN A 110 -10.57 12.67 -14.65
CA GLN A 110 -11.31 11.79 -15.56
C GLN A 110 -11.25 12.30 -17.01
N THR A 111 -11.41 13.61 -17.20
CA THR A 111 -11.26 14.26 -18.51
C THR A 111 -9.85 14.07 -19.07
N PHE A 112 -8.82 14.29 -18.26
CA PHE A 112 -7.43 14.04 -18.65
C PHE A 112 -7.18 12.57 -19.00
N LEU A 113 -7.69 11.62 -18.23
CA LEU A 113 -7.53 10.20 -18.53
C LEU A 113 -8.25 9.79 -19.83
N SER A 114 -9.31 10.50 -20.22
CA SER A 114 -10.05 10.23 -21.46
C SER A 114 -9.27 10.57 -22.74
N ILE A 115 -8.35 11.56 -22.68
CA ILE A 115 -7.51 11.94 -23.82
C ILE A 115 -6.24 11.08 -23.94
N LEU A 116 -5.93 10.27 -22.92
CA LEU A 116 -4.76 9.40 -22.91
C LEU A 116 -5.06 8.04 -23.55
N ASP A 117 -4.08 7.50 -24.26
CA ASP A 117 -4.13 6.10 -24.68
C ASP A 117 -4.01 5.14 -23.47
N GLU A 118 -4.36 3.86 -23.69
CA GLU A 118 -4.34 2.84 -22.62
C GLU A 118 -2.96 2.66 -21.97
N ARG A 119 -1.87 2.87 -22.72
CA ARG A 119 -0.51 2.78 -22.17
C ARG A 119 -0.20 3.99 -21.32
N GLN A 120 -0.44 5.19 -21.82
CA GLN A 120 -0.21 6.46 -21.13
C GLN A 120 -1.02 6.53 -19.84
N LYS A 121 -2.32 6.22 -19.91
CA LYS A 121 -3.24 6.15 -18.78
C LYS A 121 -2.71 5.21 -17.69
N ARG A 122 -2.33 4.00 -18.08
CA ARG A 122 -1.76 3.00 -17.17
C ARG A 122 -0.46 3.47 -16.51
N LEU A 123 0.45 4.06 -17.29
CA LEU A 123 1.74 4.54 -16.77
C LEU A 123 1.53 5.72 -15.82
N TYR A 124 0.69 6.68 -16.19
CA TYR A 124 0.37 7.83 -15.35
C TYR A 124 -0.24 7.38 -14.00
N LEU A 125 -1.25 6.52 -14.02
CA LEU A 125 -1.84 6.00 -12.78
C LEU A 125 -0.84 5.16 -11.98
N GLY A 126 0.05 4.44 -12.66
CA GLY A 126 1.16 3.73 -12.02
C GLY A 126 2.11 4.67 -11.27
N LEU A 127 2.43 5.83 -11.85
CA LEU A 127 3.24 6.88 -11.22
C LEU A 127 2.53 7.50 -10.02
N GLU A 128 1.25 7.87 -10.18
CA GLU A 128 0.45 8.42 -9.07
C GLU A 128 0.32 7.40 -7.94
N SER A 129 0.17 6.10 -8.25
CA SER A 129 0.17 5.05 -7.22
C SER A 129 1.49 5.01 -6.46
N MET A 130 2.63 5.25 -7.10
CA MET A 130 3.93 5.26 -6.41
C MET A 130 4.04 6.43 -5.44
N LYS A 131 3.54 7.61 -5.82
CA LYS A 131 3.49 8.79 -4.95
C LYS A 131 2.64 8.54 -3.71
N LEU A 132 1.53 7.80 -3.87
CA LEU A 132 0.62 7.48 -2.78
C LEU A 132 1.12 6.37 -1.84
N GLY A 133 2.06 5.53 -2.30
CA GLY A 133 2.60 4.44 -1.49
C GLY A 133 1.64 3.25 -1.33
N HIS A 134 1.61 2.67 -0.14
CA HIS A 134 0.81 1.47 0.14
C HIS A 134 -0.69 1.73 -0.05
N GLY A 135 -1.40 0.79 -0.69
CA GLY A 135 -2.82 0.96 -1.04
C GLY A 135 -3.11 1.94 -2.19
N GLY A 136 -2.09 2.59 -2.77
CA GLY A 136 -2.26 3.56 -3.86
C GLY A 136 -2.99 3.01 -5.08
N ASP A 137 -2.73 1.75 -5.46
CA ASP A 137 -3.42 1.12 -6.60
C ASP A 137 -4.94 1.01 -6.35
N LEU A 138 -5.33 0.65 -5.12
CA LEU A 138 -6.74 0.47 -4.75
C LEU A 138 -7.46 1.81 -4.68
N ARG A 139 -6.84 2.81 -4.06
CA ARG A 139 -7.41 4.16 -3.96
C ARG A 139 -7.61 4.81 -5.33
N LEU A 140 -6.64 4.69 -6.22
CA LEU A 140 -6.77 5.20 -7.59
C LEU A 140 -7.80 4.42 -8.40
N SER A 141 -7.92 3.11 -8.17
CA SER A 141 -8.96 2.28 -8.80
C SER A 141 -10.36 2.73 -8.38
N GLN A 142 -10.57 3.02 -7.10
CA GLN A 142 -11.82 3.55 -6.58
C GLN A 142 -12.13 4.96 -7.13
N LEU A 143 -11.12 5.81 -7.26
CA LEU A 143 -11.29 7.18 -7.79
C LEU A 143 -11.60 7.20 -9.30
N THR A 144 -10.93 6.35 -10.08
CA THR A 144 -10.92 6.45 -11.55
C THR A 144 -11.71 5.35 -12.25
N GLY A 145 -12.14 4.31 -11.53
CA GLY A 145 -12.76 3.12 -12.09
C GLY A 145 -11.79 2.17 -12.83
N ILE A 146 -10.49 2.51 -12.91
CA ILE A 146 -9.50 1.69 -13.62
C ILE A 146 -9.10 0.49 -12.75
N ASN A 147 -8.95 -0.69 -13.36
CA ASN A 147 -8.62 -1.92 -12.65
C ASN A 147 -7.27 -1.83 -11.91
N VAL A 148 -7.25 -2.21 -10.63
CA VAL A 148 -6.05 -2.30 -9.76
C VAL A 148 -4.87 -3.00 -10.46
N LYS A 149 -5.13 -4.09 -11.19
CA LYS A 149 -4.07 -4.85 -11.91
C LYS A 149 -3.44 -4.04 -13.04
N THR A 150 -4.22 -3.18 -13.70
CA THR A 150 -3.74 -2.26 -14.74
C THR A 150 -2.79 -1.25 -14.12
N ILE A 151 -3.20 -0.58 -13.03
CA ILE A 151 -2.40 0.41 -12.32
C ILE A 151 -1.08 -0.22 -11.81
N ALA A 152 -1.17 -1.37 -11.16
CA ALA A 152 -0.01 -2.12 -10.66
C ALA A 152 0.94 -2.57 -11.79
N LYS A 153 0.42 -2.82 -12.99
CA LYS A 153 1.25 -3.11 -14.18
C LYS A 153 2.00 -1.86 -14.64
N GLY A 154 1.36 -0.70 -14.69
CA GLY A 154 2.01 0.58 -15.00
C GLY A 154 3.14 0.92 -14.04
N ARG A 155 2.90 0.76 -12.73
CA ARG A 155 3.92 0.95 -11.69
C ARG A 155 5.14 0.05 -11.91
N ARG A 156 4.92 -1.24 -12.19
CA ARG A 156 6.01 -2.20 -12.46
C ARG A 156 6.79 -1.84 -13.71
N GLU A 157 6.10 -1.43 -14.78
CA GLU A 157 6.74 -0.95 -16.01
C GLU A 157 7.67 0.24 -15.73
N LEU A 158 7.20 1.24 -14.97
CA LEU A 158 8.00 2.39 -14.55
C LEU A 158 9.19 2.00 -13.67
N SER A 159 8.96 1.15 -12.67
CA SER A 159 10.00 0.69 -11.73
C SER A 159 11.10 -0.09 -12.45
N SER A 160 10.74 -0.83 -13.51
CA SER A 160 11.68 -1.60 -14.32
C SER A 160 12.52 -0.75 -15.29
N LYS A 161 12.23 0.56 -15.42
CA LYS A 161 12.84 1.49 -16.38
C LYS A 161 12.79 1.04 -17.86
N ASN A 162 12.02 0.00 -18.18
CA ASN A 162 11.85 -0.54 -19.53
C ASN A 162 10.79 0.23 -20.33
N ILE A 163 10.95 1.55 -20.45
CA ILE A 163 10.02 2.40 -21.20
C ILE A 163 10.75 2.91 -22.44
N THR A 164 10.49 2.29 -23.59
CA THR A 164 10.94 2.84 -24.89
C THR A 164 10.04 4.02 -25.28
N PRO A 165 10.58 5.24 -25.44
CA PRO A 165 9.85 6.37 -26.00
C PRO A 165 9.41 6.06 -27.45
N GLY A 166 8.21 6.48 -27.85
CA GLY A 166 7.79 6.45 -29.26
C GLY A 166 7.20 5.16 -29.81
N ARG A 167 7.24 4.02 -29.08
CA ARG A 167 6.70 2.74 -29.59
C ARG A 167 5.44 2.29 -28.84
N ILE A 168 4.24 2.65 -29.31
CA ILE A 168 2.97 2.29 -28.65
C ILE A 168 2.72 0.76 -28.64
N ARG A 169 3.19 0.04 -29.68
CA ARG A 169 3.03 -1.42 -29.81
C ARG A 169 4.40 -2.13 -29.77
N LYS A 170 4.51 -3.27 -29.06
CA LYS A 170 5.69 -4.17 -29.20
C LYS A 170 5.88 -4.56 -30.67
N VAL A 171 7.12 -4.90 -31.07
CA VAL A 171 7.38 -5.52 -32.38
C VAL A 171 6.41 -6.69 -32.54
N GLY A 172 5.60 -6.67 -33.60
CA GLY A 172 4.77 -7.81 -33.92
C GLY A 172 5.69 -9.01 -34.14
N SER A 173 5.36 -10.14 -33.51
CA SER A 173 5.91 -11.43 -33.94
C SER A 173 5.53 -11.58 -35.41
N GLY A 174 6.43 -11.29 -36.35
CA GLY A 174 6.17 -11.54 -37.76
C GLY A 174 5.74 -13.00 -37.98
N ARG A 175 5.10 -13.30 -39.11
CA ARG A 175 4.89 -14.71 -39.51
C ARG A 175 6.25 -15.39 -39.53
N SER A 176 6.39 -16.51 -38.81
CA SER A 176 7.57 -17.37 -38.91
C SER A 176 7.83 -17.69 -40.37
N SER A 177 9.06 -17.45 -40.84
CA SER A 177 9.45 -17.82 -42.19
C SER A 177 9.28 -19.33 -42.37
N ILE A 178 8.60 -19.73 -43.45
CA ILE A 178 8.48 -21.13 -43.83
C ILE A 178 9.90 -21.61 -44.17
N LYS A 179 10.51 -22.41 -43.29
CA LYS A 179 11.73 -23.14 -43.63
C LYS A 179 11.40 -24.08 -44.79
N LYS A 180 11.90 -23.77 -45.99
CA LYS A 180 11.84 -24.68 -47.13
C LYS A 180 12.70 -25.90 -46.79
N LYS A 181 12.08 -27.06 -46.59
CA LYS A 181 12.78 -28.33 -46.40
C LYS A 181 13.45 -28.69 -47.73
N LEU A 182 14.77 -28.51 -47.82
CA LEU A 182 15.54 -29.04 -48.94
C LEU A 182 15.61 -30.56 -48.73
N MET A 183 14.84 -31.31 -49.51
CA MET A 183 15.04 -32.74 -49.69
C MET A 183 16.07 -32.90 -50.82
N TRP A 184 17.17 -33.58 -50.51
CA TRP A 184 17.89 -34.42 -51.46
C TRP A 184 18.07 -35.78 -50.80
#